data_AF-A0A6G7Z0H2-F1
#
_entry.id   AF-A0A6G7Z0H2-F1
#
_cell.length_a   1.000
_cell.length_b   1.000
_cell.length_c   1.000
_cell.angle_alpha   90.00
_cell.angle_beta   90.00
_cell.angle_gamma   90.00
#
_symmetry.space_group_name_H-M   'P 1'
#
loop_
_entity.id
_entity.type
_entity.pdbx_description
1 polymer ?
#
loop_
_entity_poly.entity_id
_entity_poly.type
_entity_poly.pdbx_seq_one_letter_code
_entity_poly.pdbx_strand_id
1 'polypeptide(L)'
;MSENENPRNDDLGAATRALKDATAALTRLLKEEVAAVAPQAKQAIGVALRETAQGLNEATQAFARETAASENRRARAAVTREQLLDAAARLVAERGYEGASVGDIAEAAGYTKGALYSQFGSKNGLFVALARRWFDEPSEGARLDVVPEGPDAVTRWCEAAQQDPQLLLPLEFAAFALRHPESRTELADVLTGALERVAAQLAAYRTDDDTAEPTEHDRDTALAVTSVYLTANLLGAATGSPHAGPQAVARVVERILGRS
;
A
#
# COMPACT_ATOMS: atom_id res chain seq x y z
N MET A 1 -5.60 12.65 7.98
CA MET A 1 -5.73 11.69 9.10
C MET A 1 -6.86 10.75 8.76
N SER A 2 -6.56 9.67 8.06
CA SER A 2 -7.57 8.71 7.61
C SER A 2 -7.17 7.36 8.17
N GLU A 3 -7.97 6.89 9.12
CA GLU A 3 -7.87 5.58 9.74
C GLU A 3 -7.86 4.51 8.65
N ASN A 4 -6.74 3.79 8.56
CA ASN A 4 -6.63 2.57 7.77
C ASN A 4 -7.30 1.45 8.58
N GLU A 5 -8.63 1.50 8.69
CA GLU A 5 -9.45 0.43 9.27
C GLU A 5 -9.44 -0.73 8.29
N ASN A 6 -8.66 -1.76 8.62
CA ASN A 6 -8.58 -2.98 7.84
C ASN A 6 -9.82 -3.85 8.14
N PRO A 7 -10.80 -3.96 7.23
CA PRO A 7 -12.11 -4.58 7.51
C PRO A 7 -12.01 -6.07 7.91
N ARG A 8 -10.91 -6.74 7.57
CA ARG A 8 -10.63 -8.13 8.01
C ARG A 8 -10.28 -8.25 9.49
N ASN A 9 -9.76 -7.19 10.12
CA ASN A 9 -9.38 -7.21 11.53
C ASN A 9 -10.62 -7.09 12.43
N ASP A 10 -11.60 -6.29 11.98
CA ASP A 10 -12.90 -6.18 12.66
C ASP A 10 -13.71 -7.48 12.56
N ASP A 11 -13.66 -8.16 11.41
CA ASP A 11 -14.29 -9.47 11.22
C ASP A 11 -13.72 -10.54 12.17
N LEU A 12 -12.40 -10.54 12.38
CA LEU A 12 -11.73 -11.47 13.31
C LEU A 12 -12.03 -11.15 14.78
N GLY A 13 -12.06 -9.86 15.13
CA GLY A 13 -12.46 -9.39 16.46
C GLY A 13 -13.95 -9.65 16.75
N ALA A 14 -14.82 -9.56 15.74
CA ALA A 14 -16.23 -9.89 15.82
C ALA A 14 -16.44 -11.41 15.97
N ALA A 15 -15.75 -12.23 15.18
CA ALA A 15 -15.81 -13.69 15.27
C ALA A 15 -15.34 -14.21 16.65
N THR A 16 -14.27 -13.63 17.19
CA THR A 16 -13.76 -14.01 18.53
C THR A 16 -14.74 -13.62 19.65
N ARG A 17 -15.39 -12.46 19.54
CA ARG A 17 -16.46 -12.04 20.47
C ARG A 17 -17.68 -12.95 20.36
N ALA A 18 -18.14 -13.25 19.14
CA ALA A 18 -19.29 -14.12 18.90
C ALA A 18 -19.08 -15.54 19.47
N LEU A 19 -17.86 -16.10 19.35
CA LEU A 19 -17.52 -17.40 19.93
C LEU A 19 -17.57 -17.37 21.47
N LYS A 20 -17.03 -16.30 22.07
CA LYS A 20 -17.09 -16.09 23.53
C LYS A 20 -18.53 -15.95 24.03
N ASP A 21 -19.37 -15.24 23.30
CA ASP A 21 -20.78 -15.05 23.64
C ASP A 21 -21.57 -16.37 23.48
N ALA A 22 -21.30 -17.13 22.42
CA ALA A 22 -21.92 -18.44 22.17
C ALA A 22 -21.57 -19.46 23.26
N THR A 23 -20.31 -19.50 23.71
CA THR A 23 -19.88 -20.37 24.82
C THR A 23 -20.52 -19.96 26.15
N ALA A 24 -20.66 -18.66 26.42
CA ALA A 24 -21.38 -18.15 27.60
C ALA A 24 -22.87 -18.50 27.57
N ALA A 25 -23.52 -18.34 26.40
CA ALA A 25 -24.92 -18.70 26.20
C ALA A 25 -25.17 -20.20 26.36
N LEU A 26 -24.32 -21.05 25.77
CA LEU A 26 -24.39 -22.50 25.93
C LEU A 26 -24.22 -22.91 27.40
N THR A 27 -23.26 -22.31 28.11
CA THR A 27 -23.04 -22.58 29.54
C THR A 27 -24.29 -22.25 30.39
N ARG A 28 -24.99 -21.17 30.05
CA ARG A 28 -26.24 -20.79 30.71
C ARG A 28 -27.39 -21.76 30.42
N LEU A 29 -27.59 -22.11 29.15
CA LEU A 29 -28.63 -23.07 28.73
C LEU A 29 -28.44 -24.44 29.38
N LEU A 30 -27.19 -24.94 29.43
CA LEU A 30 -26.88 -26.19 30.11
C LEU A 30 -27.18 -26.14 31.61
N LYS A 31 -26.98 -24.99 32.27
CA LYS A 31 -27.29 -24.81 33.69
C LYS A 31 -28.79 -24.87 33.98
N GLU A 32 -29.62 -24.35 33.08
CA GLU A 32 -31.08 -24.34 33.19
C GLU A 32 -31.68 -25.75 33.02
N GLU A 33 -31.23 -26.52 32.02
CA GLU A 33 -31.71 -27.89 31.76
C GLU A 33 -31.39 -28.89 32.90
N VAL A 34 -30.23 -28.77 33.54
CA VAL A 34 -29.83 -29.64 34.66
C VAL A 34 -30.72 -29.45 35.89
N ALA A 35 -31.32 -28.28 36.05
CA ALA A 35 -32.20 -27.99 37.19
C ALA A 35 -33.44 -28.91 37.22
N ALA A 36 -33.83 -29.51 36.08
CA ALA A 36 -35.05 -30.30 35.92
C ALA A 36 -34.93 -31.82 36.25
N VAL A 37 -33.73 -32.35 36.51
CA VAL A 37 -33.49 -33.81 36.61
C VAL A 37 -33.46 -34.36 38.06
N ALA A 38 -33.54 -35.68 38.28
CA ALA A 38 -33.46 -36.33 39.60
C ALA A 38 -32.08 -36.15 40.30
N PRO A 39 -31.97 -36.16 41.64
CA PRO A 39 -30.78 -35.71 42.40
C PRO A 39 -29.46 -36.44 42.11
N GLN A 40 -29.49 -37.76 41.92
CA GLN A 40 -28.28 -38.56 41.63
C GLN A 40 -27.80 -38.35 40.19
N ALA A 41 -28.73 -38.26 39.24
CA ALA A 41 -28.43 -37.90 37.85
C ALA A 41 -27.93 -36.44 37.73
N LYS A 42 -28.47 -35.50 38.53
CA LYS A 42 -28.00 -34.11 38.64
C LYS A 42 -26.52 -34.00 39.01
N GLN A 43 -26.03 -34.85 39.92
CA GLN A 43 -24.64 -34.78 40.37
C GLN A 43 -23.67 -35.27 39.28
N ALA A 44 -23.94 -36.41 38.65
CA ALA A 44 -23.10 -36.96 37.57
C ALA A 44 -23.10 -36.03 36.34
N ILE A 45 -24.28 -35.55 35.93
CA ILE A 45 -24.43 -34.60 34.83
C ILE A 45 -23.76 -33.27 35.17
N GLY A 46 -23.88 -32.79 36.40
CA GLY A 46 -23.26 -31.54 36.85
C GLY A 46 -21.73 -31.58 36.96
N VAL A 47 -21.12 -32.75 37.12
CA VAL A 47 -19.66 -32.93 37.02
C VAL A 47 -19.24 -32.90 35.55
N ALA A 48 -19.84 -33.74 34.71
CA ALA A 48 -19.52 -33.82 33.28
C ALA A 48 -19.71 -32.47 32.55
N LEU A 49 -20.74 -31.70 32.92
CA LEU A 49 -20.98 -30.37 32.35
C LEU A 49 -19.97 -29.32 32.79
N ARG A 50 -19.47 -29.37 34.04
CA ARG A 50 -18.41 -28.48 34.50
C ARG A 50 -17.12 -28.76 33.77
N GLU A 51 -16.76 -30.03 33.62
CA GLU A 51 -15.59 -30.47 32.86
C GLU A 51 -15.70 -30.03 31.38
N THR A 52 -16.86 -30.22 30.76
CA THR A 52 -17.10 -29.79 29.37
C THR A 52 -17.05 -28.27 29.22
N ALA A 53 -17.66 -27.51 30.14
CA ALA A 53 -17.63 -26.06 30.12
C ALA A 53 -16.21 -25.51 30.36
N GLN A 54 -15.42 -26.14 31.24
CA GLN A 54 -14.02 -25.81 31.43
C GLN A 54 -13.19 -26.08 30.16
N GLY A 55 -13.34 -27.26 29.56
CA GLY A 55 -12.64 -27.60 28.31
C GLY A 55 -12.99 -26.67 27.16
N LEU A 56 -14.26 -26.27 27.04
CA LEU A 56 -14.72 -25.33 26.01
C LEU A 56 -14.15 -23.91 26.23
N ASN A 57 -14.09 -23.45 27.48
CA ASN A 57 -13.50 -22.17 27.83
C ASN A 57 -11.99 -22.15 27.58
N GLU A 58 -11.28 -23.22 27.93
CA GLU A 58 -9.85 -23.37 27.66
C GLU A 58 -9.54 -23.37 26.16
N ALA A 59 -10.31 -24.11 25.36
CA ALA A 59 -10.20 -24.13 23.90
C ALA A 59 -10.44 -22.74 23.29
N THR A 60 -11.45 -22.01 23.78
CA THR A 60 -11.76 -20.65 23.32
C THR A 60 -10.64 -19.67 23.65
N GLN A 61 -10.05 -19.77 24.85
CA GLN A 61 -8.90 -18.93 25.24
C GLN A 61 -7.62 -19.28 24.49
N ALA A 62 -7.39 -20.55 24.16
CA ALA A 62 -6.27 -20.97 23.33
C ALA A 62 -6.41 -20.42 21.91
N PHE A 63 -7.60 -20.53 21.31
CA PHE A 63 -7.89 -19.97 20.00
C PHE A 63 -7.70 -18.45 19.97
N ALA A 64 -8.27 -17.71 20.94
CA ALA A 64 -8.11 -16.26 21.01
C ALA A 64 -6.64 -15.81 21.12
N ARG A 65 -5.81 -16.55 21.88
CA ARG A 65 -4.37 -16.27 22.00
C ARG A 65 -3.62 -16.51 20.70
N GLU A 66 -3.90 -17.60 19.99
CA GLU A 66 -3.26 -17.91 18.71
C GLU A 66 -3.62 -16.87 17.65
N THR A 67 -4.89 -16.48 17.60
CA THR A 67 -5.41 -15.43 16.73
C THR A 67 -4.70 -14.09 16.97
N ALA A 68 -4.67 -13.63 18.22
CA ALA A 68 -3.99 -12.38 18.58
C ALA A 68 -2.48 -12.44 18.29
N ALA A 69 -1.83 -13.59 18.50
CA ALA A 69 -0.43 -13.76 18.18
C ALA A 69 -0.18 -13.70 16.66
N SER A 70 -1.05 -14.29 15.86
CA SER A 70 -1.01 -14.24 14.39
C SER A 70 -1.18 -12.81 13.86
N GLU A 71 -2.14 -12.06 14.39
CA GLU A 71 -2.37 -10.65 14.07
C GLU A 71 -1.15 -9.79 14.40
N ASN A 72 -0.57 -9.96 15.59
CA ASN A 72 0.63 -9.22 15.98
C ASN A 72 1.82 -9.56 15.07
N ARG A 73 1.99 -10.83 14.67
CA ARG A 73 3.01 -11.23 13.68
C ARG A 73 2.79 -10.54 12.33
N ARG A 74 1.55 -10.48 11.83
CA ARG A 74 1.21 -9.79 10.58
C ARG A 74 1.47 -8.29 10.66
N ALA A 75 1.06 -7.64 11.75
CA ALA A 75 1.30 -6.22 11.97
C ALA A 75 2.81 -5.90 11.98
N ARG A 76 3.61 -6.71 12.68
CA ARG A 76 5.09 -6.57 12.66
C ARG A 76 5.68 -6.79 11.28
N ALA A 77 5.17 -7.78 10.53
CA ALA A 77 5.60 -8.04 9.17
C ALA A 77 5.30 -6.86 8.24
N ALA A 78 4.12 -6.25 8.36
CA ALA A 78 3.74 -5.06 7.60
C ALA A 78 4.65 -3.86 7.93
N VAL A 79 4.92 -3.60 9.21
CA VAL A 79 5.87 -2.53 9.63
C VAL A 79 7.28 -2.79 9.08
N THR A 80 7.74 -4.05 9.15
CA THR A 80 9.04 -4.44 8.59
C THR A 80 9.09 -4.22 7.09
N ARG A 81 8.01 -4.57 6.38
CA ARG A 81 7.87 -4.37 4.94
C ARG A 81 7.99 -2.90 4.57
N GLU A 82 7.28 -2.01 5.25
CA GLU A 82 7.32 -0.57 4.95
C GLU A 82 8.70 0.04 5.22
N GLN A 83 9.32 -0.29 6.36
CA GLN A 83 10.66 0.21 6.68
C GLN A 83 11.72 -0.24 5.66
N LEU A 84 11.59 -1.46 5.14
CA LEU A 84 12.45 -1.95 4.06
C LEU A 84 12.19 -1.24 2.74
N LEU A 85 10.93 -0.92 2.40
CA LEU A 85 10.60 -0.17 1.19
C LEU A 85 11.06 1.28 1.29
N ASP A 86 11.00 1.91 2.46
CA ASP A 86 11.53 3.27 2.69
C ASP A 86 13.05 3.32 2.51
N ALA A 87 13.76 2.36 3.12
CA ALA A 87 15.19 2.24 2.93
C ALA A 87 15.54 1.97 1.46
N ALA A 88 14.79 1.09 0.79
CA ALA A 88 14.99 0.80 -0.63
C ALA A 88 14.77 2.04 -1.49
N ALA A 89 13.67 2.79 -1.29
CA ALA A 89 13.36 4.00 -2.02
C ALA A 89 14.49 5.03 -1.94
N ARG A 90 14.99 5.28 -0.72
CA ARG A 90 16.12 6.20 -0.48
C ARG A 90 17.40 5.71 -1.17
N LEU A 91 17.81 4.47 -0.92
CA LEU A 91 19.10 3.97 -1.44
C LEU A 91 19.09 3.81 -2.96
N VAL A 92 17.98 3.38 -3.56
CA VAL A 92 17.84 3.30 -5.02
C VAL A 92 17.88 4.69 -5.62
N ALA A 93 17.20 5.68 -5.04
CA ALA A 93 17.23 7.02 -5.58
C ALA A 93 18.64 7.65 -5.54
N GLU A 94 19.42 7.33 -4.49
CA GLU A 94 20.81 7.78 -4.35
C GLU A 94 21.81 7.03 -5.25
N ARG A 95 21.63 5.73 -5.47
CA ARG A 95 22.68 4.83 -6.00
C ARG A 95 22.24 4.01 -7.22
N GLY A 96 21.00 4.17 -7.66
CA GLY A 96 20.34 3.33 -8.66
C GLY A 96 20.04 1.92 -8.15
N TYR A 97 19.33 1.14 -8.96
CA TYR A 97 19.01 -0.25 -8.63
C TYR A 97 20.26 -1.10 -8.35
N GLU A 98 21.29 -1.01 -9.20
CA GLU A 98 22.49 -1.84 -9.07
C GLU A 98 23.34 -1.48 -7.85
N GLY A 99 23.46 -0.18 -7.54
CA GLY A 99 24.25 0.32 -6.41
C GLY A 99 23.62 0.12 -5.04
N ALA A 100 22.31 -0.12 -4.95
CA ALA A 100 21.61 -0.42 -3.71
C ALA A 100 21.61 -1.93 -3.43
N SER A 101 22.55 -2.44 -2.62
CA SER A 101 22.58 -3.87 -2.31
C SER A 101 21.49 -4.26 -1.29
N VAL A 102 21.07 -5.53 -1.32
CA VAL A 102 20.14 -6.09 -0.31
C VAL A 102 20.69 -5.95 1.11
N GLY A 103 22.01 -6.00 1.26
CA GLY A 103 22.67 -5.78 2.55
C GLY A 103 22.49 -4.36 3.05
N ASP A 104 22.83 -3.39 2.21
CA ASP A 104 22.75 -1.97 2.57
C ASP A 104 21.31 -1.57 2.87
N ILE A 105 20.34 -2.07 2.10
CA ILE A 105 18.91 -1.79 2.32
C ILE A 105 18.45 -2.37 3.66
N ALA A 106 18.78 -3.64 3.94
CA ALA A 106 18.39 -4.28 5.19
C ALA A 106 19.02 -3.58 6.40
N GLU A 107 20.32 -3.28 6.33
CA GLU A 107 21.06 -2.55 7.37
C GLU A 107 20.47 -1.15 7.60
N ALA A 108 20.21 -0.41 6.53
CA ALA A 108 19.62 0.92 6.59
C ALA A 108 18.20 0.94 7.17
N ALA A 109 17.47 -0.18 7.08
CA ALA A 109 16.17 -0.37 7.71
C ALA A 109 16.24 -0.97 9.13
N GLY A 110 17.42 -1.33 9.63
CA GLY A 110 17.60 -1.96 10.95
C GLY A 110 17.24 -3.45 10.99
N TYR A 111 17.30 -4.13 9.85
CA TYR A 111 16.94 -5.54 9.69
C TYR A 111 18.07 -6.39 9.09
N THR A 112 17.88 -7.71 9.13
CA THR A 112 18.80 -8.65 8.49
C THR A 112 18.42 -8.88 7.03
N LYS A 113 19.40 -9.32 6.21
CA LYS A 113 19.12 -9.79 4.84
C LYS A 113 18.04 -10.88 4.81
N GLY A 114 18.04 -11.78 5.80
CA GLY A 114 17.03 -12.83 5.93
C GLY A 114 15.61 -12.28 6.11
N ALA A 115 15.45 -11.20 6.88
CA ALA A 115 14.16 -10.54 7.03
C ALA A 115 13.68 -9.94 5.69
N LEU A 116 14.57 -9.31 4.92
CA LEU A 116 14.23 -8.79 3.59
C LEU A 116 13.81 -9.92 2.63
N TYR A 117 14.58 -11.01 2.55
CA TYR A 117 14.19 -12.16 1.73
C TYR A 117 12.89 -12.81 2.19
N SER A 118 12.60 -12.83 3.49
CA SER A 118 11.32 -13.31 4.02
C SER A 118 10.14 -12.45 3.58
N GLN A 119 10.34 -11.14 3.36
CA GLN A 119 9.29 -10.21 2.96
C GLN A 119 9.07 -10.16 1.44
N PHE A 120 10.14 -10.30 0.64
CA PHE A 120 10.10 -10.01 -0.79
C PHE A 120 10.61 -11.16 -1.68
N GLY A 121 11.21 -12.19 -1.11
CA GLY A 121 11.76 -13.35 -1.83
C GLY A 121 13.05 -13.06 -2.60
N SER A 122 13.19 -11.89 -3.21
CA SER A 122 14.36 -11.48 -3.98
C SER A 122 14.54 -9.95 -4.02
N LYS A 123 15.70 -9.48 -4.52
CA LYS A 123 15.93 -8.06 -4.79
C LYS A 123 14.97 -7.53 -5.87
N ASN A 124 14.73 -8.30 -6.93
CA ASN A 124 13.75 -7.96 -7.96
C ASN A 124 12.35 -7.83 -7.36
N GLY A 125 11.94 -8.78 -6.50
CA GLY A 125 10.64 -8.75 -5.82
C GLY A 125 10.48 -7.53 -4.90
N LEU A 126 11.55 -7.12 -4.21
CA LEU A 126 11.57 -5.87 -3.45
C LEU A 126 11.38 -4.66 -4.37
N PHE A 127 12.07 -4.64 -5.51
CA PHE A 127 12.03 -3.50 -6.43
C PHE A 127 10.67 -3.35 -7.12
N VAL A 128 10.05 -4.46 -7.49
CA VAL A 128 8.68 -4.47 -8.02
C VAL A 128 7.68 -4.02 -6.95
N ALA A 129 7.84 -4.48 -5.71
CA ALA A 129 7.02 -4.02 -4.60
C ALA A 129 7.18 -2.52 -4.35
N LEU A 130 8.40 -1.99 -4.49
CA LEU A 130 8.67 -0.57 -4.40
C LEU A 130 8.00 0.22 -5.53
N ALA A 131 8.04 -0.27 -6.77
CA ALA A 131 7.33 0.35 -7.88
C ALA A 131 5.82 0.40 -7.64
N ARG A 132 5.22 -0.71 -7.16
CA ARG A 132 3.79 -0.74 -6.79
C ARG A 132 3.47 0.27 -5.71
N ARG A 133 4.27 0.34 -4.64
CA ARG A 133 4.08 1.36 -3.60
C ARG A 133 4.19 2.78 -4.14
N TRP A 134 5.13 3.00 -5.06
CA TRP A 134 5.36 4.32 -5.65
C TRP A 134 4.20 4.76 -6.54
N PHE A 135 3.64 3.87 -7.34
CA PHE A 135 2.60 4.22 -8.29
C PHE A 135 1.18 4.02 -7.72
N ASP A 136 0.89 2.95 -7.01
CA ASP A 136 -0.49 2.56 -6.66
C ASP A 136 -0.97 3.08 -5.30
N GLU A 137 -0.05 3.43 -4.39
CA GLU A 137 -0.46 3.98 -3.10
C GLU A 137 -0.63 5.50 -3.18
N PRO A 138 -1.64 6.08 -2.52
CA PRO A 138 -1.71 7.53 -2.36
C PRO A 138 -0.46 8.04 -1.64
N SER A 139 0.06 9.19 -2.06
CA SER A 139 1.09 9.89 -1.30
C SER A 139 0.82 11.37 -1.24
N GLU A 140 1.32 12.01 -0.20
CA GLU A 140 1.25 13.47 -0.01
C GLU A 140 2.33 14.21 -0.84
N GLY A 141 2.96 13.55 -1.83
CA GLY A 141 4.08 14.08 -2.61
C GLY A 141 3.75 14.36 -4.08
N ALA A 142 4.73 14.94 -4.78
CA ALA A 142 4.61 15.29 -6.20
C ALA A 142 4.83 14.08 -7.11
N ARG A 143 3.85 13.17 -7.15
CA ARG A 143 3.88 11.95 -7.97
C ARG A 143 3.32 12.13 -9.37
N LEU A 144 3.90 11.39 -10.32
CA LEU A 144 3.60 11.47 -11.75
C LEU A 144 2.17 11.03 -12.12
N ASP A 145 1.44 10.39 -11.20
CA ASP A 145 0.09 9.89 -11.41
C ASP A 145 -1.01 10.88 -10.97
N VAL A 146 -0.62 12.14 -10.72
CA VAL A 146 -1.53 13.23 -10.37
C VAL A 146 -1.32 14.41 -11.32
N VAL A 147 -2.42 14.98 -11.83
CA VAL A 147 -2.41 16.27 -12.54
C VAL A 147 -2.96 17.35 -11.61
N PRO A 148 -2.12 18.24 -11.07
CA PRO A 148 -2.59 19.36 -10.25
C PRO A 148 -3.48 20.31 -11.06
N GLU A 149 -4.53 20.82 -10.42
CA GLU A 149 -5.45 21.76 -11.07
C GLU A 149 -4.93 23.19 -11.08
N GLY A 150 -4.66 23.69 -12.28
CA GLY A 150 -4.29 25.07 -12.54
C GLY A 150 -2.80 25.38 -12.36
N PRO A 151 -2.34 26.51 -12.92
CA PRO A 151 -0.92 26.80 -13.11
C PRO A 151 -0.14 26.94 -11.80
N ASP A 152 -0.76 27.48 -10.75
CA ASP A 152 -0.14 27.64 -9.43
C ASP A 152 0.03 26.30 -8.72
N ALA A 153 -0.93 25.38 -8.86
CA ALA A 153 -0.83 24.03 -8.31
C ALA A 153 0.25 23.23 -9.05
N VAL A 154 0.30 23.32 -10.39
CA VAL A 154 1.36 22.69 -11.19
C VAL A 154 2.73 23.23 -10.82
N THR A 155 2.86 24.55 -10.62
CA THR A 155 4.12 25.17 -10.20
C THR A 155 4.59 24.61 -8.86
N ARG A 156 3.73 24.60 -7.83
CA ARG A 156 4.08 24.05 -6.51
C ARG A 156 4.40 22.55 -6.55
N TRP A 157 3.67 21.80 -7.37
CA TRP A 157 3.93 20.38 -7.58
C TRP A 157 5.32 20.15 -8.20
N CYS A 158 5.69 20.92 -9.22
CA CYS A 158 7.02 20.85 -9.83
C CYS A 158 8.13 21.27 -8.87
N GLU A 159 7.92 22.30 -8.05
CA GLU A 159 8.87 22.71 -7.00
C GLU A 159 9.13 21.58 -6.02
N ALA A 160 8.07 20.91 -5.54
CA ALA A 160 8.17 19.77 -4.66
C ALA A 160 8.88 18.58 -5.35
N ALA A 161 8.52 18.26 -6.61
CA ALA A 161 9.16 17.18 -7.36
C ALA A 161 10.67 17.40 -7.56
N GLN A 162 11.09 18.63 -7.84
CA GLN A 162 12.51 18.96 -8.07
C GLN A 162 13.35 18.91 -6.78
N GLN A 163 12.71 19.00 -5.62
CA GLN A 163 13.35 18.88 -4.32
C GLN A 163 13.26 17.46 -3.74
N ASP A 164 12.47 16.57 -4.35
CA ASP A 164 12.28 15.21 -3.89
C ASP A 164 13.55 14.38 -4.15
N PRO A 165 14.20 13.82 -3.09
CA PRO A 165 15.31 12.91 -3.27
C PRO A 165 14.96 11.68 -4.10
N GLN A 166 13.68 11.34 -4.23
CA GLN A 166 13.17 10.17 -4.95
C GLN A 166 12.79 10.46 -6.41
N LEU A 167 13.08 11.66 -6.93
CA LEU A 167 12.78 12.09 -8.30
C LEU A 167 13.27 11.11 -9.40
N LEU A 168 14.37 10.37 -9.15
CA LEU A 168 14.93 9.42 -10.12
C LEU A 168 14.24 8.06 -10.16
N LEU A 169 13.40 7.72 -9.17
CA LEU A 169 12.80 6.38 -9.08
C LEU A 169 12.00 5.96 -10.33
N PRO A 170 11.16 6.82 -10.95
CA PRO A 170 10.46 6.46 -12.18
C PRO A 170 11.38 5.99 -13.32
N LEU A 171 12.54 6.62 -13.48
CA LEU A 171 13.54 6.21 -14.47
C LEU A 171 14.19 4.88 -14.10
N GLU A 172 14.49 4.66 -12.82
CA GLU A 172 15.02 3.39 -12.35
C GLU A 172 14.04 2.24 -12.59
N PHE A 173 12.73 2.45 -12.36
CA PHE A 173 11.70 1.45 -12.67
C PHE A 173 11.64 1.12 -14.17
N ALA A 174 11.62 2.14 -15.03
CA ALA A 174 11.61 1.94 -16.47
C ALA A 174 12.90 1.24 -16.96
N ALA A 175 14.06 1.69 -16.49
CA ALA A 175 15.35 1.12 -16.85
C ALA A 175 15.46 -0.35 -16.38
N PHE A 176 15.00 -0.65 -15.17
CA PHE A 176 14.95 -2.01 -14.66
C PHE A 176 14.04 -2.91 -15.49
N ALA A 177 12.82 -2.48 -15.83
CA ALA A 177 11.87 -3.25 -16.66
C ALA A 177 12.41 -3.54 -18.08
N LEU A 178 13.23 -2.63 -18.62
CA LEU A 178 13.91 -2.84 -19.89
C LEU A 178 15.05 -3.86 -19.77
N ARG A 179 15.80 -3.83 -18.65
CA ARG A 179 16.94 -4.73 -18.36
C ARG A 179 16.54 -6.12 -17.87
N HIS A 180 15.35 -6.28 -17.29
CA HIS A 180 14.84 -7.51 -16.68
C HIS A 180 13.52 -7.94 -17.32
N PRO A 181 13.55 -8.59 -18.50
CA PRO A 181 12.35 -8.98 -19.24
C PRO A 181 11.37 -9.84 -18.43
N GLU A 182 11.88 -10.62 -17.47
CA GLU A 182 11.09 -11.47 -16.58
C GLU A 182 10.17 -10.68 -15.63
N SER A 183 10.53 -9.43 -15.31
CA SER A 183 9.72 -8.52 -14.49
C SER A 183 8.95 -7.49 -15.31
N ARG A 184 9.07 -7.54 -16.65
CA ARG A 184 8.52 -6.53 -17.54
C ARG A 184 7.00 -6.48 -17.50
N THR A 185 6.31 -7.62 -17.53
CA THR A 185 4.84 -7.64 -17.50
C THR A 185 4.32 -6.99 -16.22
N GLU A 186 4.86 -7.39 -15.08
CA GLU A 186 4.42 -6.89 -13.79
C GLU A 186 4.68 -5.40 -13.61
N LEU A 187 5.81 -4.88 -14.10
CA LEU A 187 6.10 -3.45 -14.08
C LEU A 187 5.37 -2.66 -15.17
N ALA A 188 5.11 -3.27 -16.32
CA ALA A 188 4.32 -2.64 -17.38
C ALA A 188 2.89 -2.40 -16.90
N ASP A 189 2.28 -3.35 -16.18
CA ASP A 189 0.96 -3.17 -15.58
C ASP A 189 0.94 -2.00 -14.60
N VAL A 190 1.98 -1.89 -13.75
CA VAL A 190 2.12 -0.78 -12.78
C VAL A 190 2.28 0.57 -13.47
N LEU A 191 3.19 0.66 -14.46
CA LEU A 191 3.46 1.91 -15.19
C LEU A 191 2.27 2.34 -16.05
N THR A 192 1.59 1.38 -16.69
CA THR A 192 0.40 1.63 -17.50
C THR A 192 -0.77 2.04 -16.60
N GLY A 193 -0.93 1.41 -15.44
CA GLY A 193 -1.93 1.79 -14.44
C GLY A 193 -1.75 3.22 -13.94
N ALA A 194 -0.51 3.69 -13.76
CA ALA A 194 -0.23 5.08 -13.41
C ALA A 194 -0.68 6.06 -14.51
N LEU A 195 -0.42 5.76 -15.78
CA LEU A 195 -0.91 6.58 -16.90
C LEU A 195 -2.43 6.57 -17.01
N GLU A 196 -3.09 5.43 -16.79
CA GLU A 196 -4.56 5.34 -16.80
C GLU A 196 -5.19 6.13 -15.65
N ARG A 197 -4.55 6.21 -14.46
CA ARG A 197 -5.01 7.09 -13.37
C ARG A 197 -4.98 8.57 -13.76
N VAL A 198 -3.93 9.02 -14.44
CA VAL A 198 -3.83 10.38 -14.98
C VAL A 198 -4.93 10.62 -16.03
N ALA A 199 -5.15 9.66 -16.93
CA ALA A 199 -6.21 9.76 -17.93
C ALA A 199 -7.62 9.82 -17.30
N ALA A 200 -7.86 9.08 -16.21
CA ALA A 200 -9.11 9.14 -15.44
C ALA A 200 -9.31 10.50 -14.76
N GLN A 201 -8.27 11.09 -14.17
CA GLN A 201 -8.35 12.44 -13.63
C GLN A 201 -8.68 13.47 -14.72
N LEU A 202 -8.04 13.36 -15.89
CA LEU A 202 -8.33 14.27 -17.02
C LEU A 202 -9.75 14.10 -17.54
N ALA A 203 -10.25 12.87 -17.61
CA ALA A 203 -11.64 12.58 -17.97
C ALA A 203 -12.60 13.22 -16.98
N ALA A 204 -12.37 13.02 -15.67
CA ALA A 204 -13.17 13.61 -14.60
C ALA A 204 -13.18 15.14 -14.67
N TYR A 205 -12.04 15.79 -14.91
CA TYR A 205 -11.96 17.24 -15.08
C TYR A 205 -12.67 17.76 -16.32
N ARG A 206 -12.70 16.98 -17.39
CA ARG A 206 -13.37 17.34 -18.64
C ARG A 206 -14.90 17.22 -18.50
N THR A 207 -15.38 16.24 -17.74
CA THR A 207 -16.81 15.92 -17.62
C THR A 207 -17.47 16.44 -16.34
N ASP A 208 -16.68 16.87 -15.36
CA ASP A 208 -17.14 17.12 -13.98
C ASP A 208 -17.80 15.87 -13.37
N ASP A 209 -17.21 14.69 -13.64
CA ASP A 209 -17.71 13.38 -13.20
C ASP A 209 -16.55 12.39 -12.98
N ASP A 210 -16.29 12.06 -11.71
CA ASP A 210 -15.22 11.13 -11.29
C ASP A 210 -15.38 9.70 -11.81
N THR A 211 -16.55 9.37 -12.36
CA THR A 211 -16.86 8.04 -12.93
C THR A 211 -16.70 7.98 -14.44
N ALA A 212 -16.38 9.10 -15.09
CA ALA A 212 -16.22 9.15 -16.54
C ALA A 212 -15.05 8.28 -17.01
N GLU A 213 -15.32 7.43 -17.99
CA GLU A 213 -14.27 6.63 -18.62
C GLU A 213 -13.33 7.50 -19.46
N PRO A 214 -12.00 7.28 -19.38
CA PRO A 214 -11.05 8.02 -20.20
C PRO A 214 -11.22 7.73 -21.69
N THR A 215 -11.28 8.79 -22.49
CA THR A 215 -11.22 8.71 -23.95
C THR A 215 -9.78 8.52 -24.44
N GLU A 216 -9.61 8.23 -25.73
CA GLU A 216 -8.28 8.22 -26.35
C GLU A 216 -7.58 9.58 -26.22
N HIS A 217 -8.31 10.68 -26.36
CA HIS A 217 -7.78 12.03 -26.16
C HIS A 217 -7.28 12.26 -24.73
N ASP A 218 -8.00 11.76 -23.72
CA ASP A 218 -7.58 11.88 -22.31
C ASP A 218 -6.28 11.09 -22.06
N ARG A 219 -6.12 9.91 -22.69
CA ARG A 219 -4.89 9.10 -22.60
C ARG A 219 -3.70 9.75 -23.32
N ASP A 220 -3.90 10.30 -24.51
CA ASP A 220 -2.86 11.03 -25.23
C ASP A 220 -2.38 12.25 -24.43
N THR A 221 -3.32 12.95 -23.81
CA THR A 221 -3.05 14.10 -22.94
C THR A 221 -2.30 13.65 -21.68
N ALA A 222 -2.69 12.52 -21.06
CA ALA A 222 -1.99 11.93 -19.92
C ALA A 222 -0.53 11.59 -20.25
N LEU A 223 -0.29 10.97 -21.41
CA LEU A 223 1.05 10.66 -21.90
C LEU A 223 1.88 11.94 -22.08
N ALA A 224 1.31 12.96 -22.70
CA ALA A 224 1.99 14.24 -22.94
C ALA A 224 2.36 14.95 -21.62
N VAL A 225 1.40 15.10 -20.70
CA VAL A 225 1.61 15.76 -19.40
C VAL A 225 2.66 15.00 -18.57
N THR A 226 2.53 13.68 -18.45
CA THR A 226 3.46 12.85 -17.68
C THR A 226 4.89 12.91 -18.25
N SER A 227 5.02 12.90 -19.58
CA SER A 227 6.32 13.02 -20.26
C SER A 227 6.98 14.38 -19.99
N VAL A 228 6.18 15.46 -19.98
CA VAL A 228 6.64 16.81 -19.63
C VAL A 228 7.07 16.87 -18.18
N TYR A 229 6.26 16.36 -17.24
CA TYR A 229 6.61 16.35 -15.82
C TYR A 229 7.91 15.60 -15.55
N LEU A 230 8.03 14.37 -16.06
CA LEU A 230 9.24 13.58 -15.87
C LEU A 230 10.46 14.29 -16.45
N THR A 231 10.40 14.71 -17.72
CA THR A 231 11.57 15.28 -18.41
C THR A 231 11.94 16.65 -17.86
N ALA A 232 10.97 17.53 -17.63
CA ALA A 232 11.22 18.90 -17.21
C ALA A 232 11.65 18.98 -15.75
N ASN A 233 11.10 18.17 -14.85
CA ASN A 233 11.58 18.15 -13.46
C ASN A 233 13.02 17.64 -13.36
N LEU A 234 13.36 16.59 -14.13
CA LEU A 234 14.74 16.10 -14.20
C LEU A 234 15.69 17.16 -14.77
N LEU A 235 15.32 17.77 -15.90
CA LEU A 235 16.14 18.80 -16.53
C LEU A 235 16.26 20.05 -15.65
N GLY A 236 15.17 20.46 -15.00
CA GLY A 236 15.12 21.58 -14.07
C GLY A 236 16.03 21.34 -12.87
N ALA A 237 15.91 20.19 -12.21
CA ALA A 237 16.77 19.82 -11.09
C ALA A 237 18.26 19.70 -11.49
N ALA A 238 18.55 19.15 -12.67
CA ALA A 238 19.92 18.94 -13.13
C ALA A 238 20.63 20.22 -13.61
N THR A 239 19.88 21.18 -14.17
CA THR A 239 20.47 22.34 -14.86
C THR A 239 20.19 23.68 -14.19
N GLY A 240 19.19 23.75 -13.30
CA GLY A 240 18.68 25.02 -12.77
C GLY A 240 18.07 25.93 -13.84
N SER A 241 17.80 25.40 -15.05
CA SER A 241 17.32 26.21 -16.18
C SER A 241 15.91 26.74 -15.93
N PRO A 242 15.66 28.05 -16.10
CA PRO A 242 14.31 28.61 -16.00
C PRO A 242 13.38 28.10 -17.11
N HIS A 243 13.93 27.54 -18.19
CA HIS A 243 13.15 26.94 -19.28
C HIS A 243 12.63 25.53 -18.98
N ALA A 244 13.20 24.88 -17.96
CA ALA A 244 12.71 23.63 -17.37
C ALA A 244 12.22 23.84 -15.92
N GLY A 245 12.11 25.10 -15.50
CA GLY A 245 11.66 25.46 -14.17
C GLY A 245 10.14 25.27 -14.00
N PRO A 246 9.66 25.22 -12.76
CA PRO A 246 8.24 24.98 -12.43
C PRO A 246 7.24 25.83 -13.23
N GLN A 247 7.51 27.13 -13.38
CA GLN A 247 6.64 28.04 -14.14
C GLN A 247 6.61 27.73 -15.65
N ALA A 248 7.73 27.27 -16.21
CA ALA A 248 7.77 26.87 -17.62
C ALA A 248 6.95 25.61 -17.85
N VAL A 249 7.02 24.65 -16.92
CA VAL A 249 6.21 23.43 -16.94
C VAL A 249 4.73 23.76 -16.87
N ALA A 250 4.31 24.61 -15.92
CA ALA A 250 2.92 25.06 -15.82
C ALA A 250 2.39 25.65 -17.14
N ARG A 251 3.15 26.54 -17.78
CA ARG A 251 2.78 27.11 -19.09
C ARG A 251 2.68 26.07 -20.22
N VAL A 252 3.49 25.01 -20.18
CA VAL A 252 3.43 23.94 -21.19
C VAL A 252 2.22 23.04 -20.94
N VAL A 253 1.97 22.66 -19.69
CA VAL A 253 0.82 21.85 -19.31
C VAL A 253 -0.50 22.56 -19.60
N GLU A 254 -0.64 23.84 -19.26
CA GLU A 254 -1.85 24.62 -19.59
C GLU A 254 -2.13 24.65 -21.11
N ARG A 255 -1.08 24.70 -21.93
CA ARG A 255 -1.22 24.60 -23.40
C ARG A 255 -1.64 23.21 -23.85
N ILE A 256 -1.12 22.15 -23.23
CA ILE A 256 -1.51 20.76 -23.51
C ILE A 256 -2.98 20.53 -23.13
N LEU A 257 -3.42 21.07 -21.99
CA LEU A 257 -4.80 20.97 -21.52
C LEU A 257 -5.78 21.87 -22.29
N GLY A 258 -5.31 22.72 -23.20
CA GLY A 258 -6.15 23.61 -24.01
C GLY A 258 -6.80 24.76 -23.23
N ARG A 259 -6.21 25.20 -22.11
CA ARG A 259 -6.78 26.20 -21.17
C ARG A 259 -6.18 27.62 -21.27
N SER A 260 -5.53 27.95 -22.40
CA SER A 260 -4.82 29.22 -22.62
C SER A 260 -5.68 30.47 -22.69
#